data_AF-A0A1F2TTS2-F1
#
_entry.id   AF-A0A1F2TTS2-F1
#
_cell.length_a   1.000
_cell.length_b   1.000
_cell.length_c   1.000
_cell.angle_alpha   90.00
_cell.angle_beta   90.00
_cell.angle_gamma   90.00
#
_symmetry.space_group_name_H-M   'P 1'
#
loop_
_entity.id
_entity.type
_entity.pdbx_description
1 polymer ?
#
loop_
_entity_poly.entity_id
_entity_poly.type
_entity_poly.pdbx_seq_one_letter_code
_entity_poly.pdbx_strand_id
1 'polypeptide(L)'
;MSPIGRALHDRFEEVCRTELQRLRRKTASLNPSDREEVDAISVAVTQAIAARFEAALAGPGGANLSEIVARLFAVAPDESIREPLGVN
;
A
#
# COMPACT_ATOMS: atom_id res chain seq x y z
N MET A 1 2.16 -12.47 -3.99
CA MET A 1 2.40 -11.01 -3.90
C MET A 1 3.89 -10.75 -4.11
N SER A 2 4.26 -9.86 -5.05
CA SER A 2 5.67 -9.49 -5.27
C SER A 2 6.22 -8.69 -4.08
N PRO A 3 7.55 -8.61 -3.88
CA PRO A 3 8.14 -7.83 -2.80
C PRO A 3 7.70 -6.36 -2.79
N ILE A 4 7.65 -5.74 -3.98
CA ILE A 4 7.13 -4.38 -4.14
C ILE A 4 5.64 -4.30 -3.81
N GLY A 5 4.85 -5.31 -4.19
CA GLY A 5 3.43 -5.40 -3.86
C GLY A 5 3.22 -5.46 -2.36
N ARG A 6 4.09 -6.18 -1.64
CA ARG A 6 4.09 -6.23 -0.17
C ARG A 6 4.42 -4.89 0.46
N ALA A 7 5.51 -4.28 0.05
CA ALA A 7 5.91 -3.01 0.64
C ALA A 7 4.93 -1.86 0.33
N LEU A 8 4.26 -1.89 -0.83
CA LEU A 8 3.13 -0.97 -1.11
C LEU A 8 1.93 -1.25 -0.21
N HIS A 9 1.56 -2.51 -0.03
CA HIS A 9 0.45 -2.89 0.83
C HIS A 9 0.69 -2.40 2.27
N ASP A 10 1.86 -2.68 2.82
CA ASP A 10 2.27 -2.21 4.16
C ASP A 10 2.23 -0.68 4.25
N ARG A 11 2.67 0.02 3.20
CA ARG A 11 2.62 1.49 3.14
C ARG A 11 1.19 2.03 3.10
N PHE A 12 0.29 1.40 2.34
CA PHE A 12 -1.13 1.78 2.30
C PHE A 12 -1.81 1.53 3.64
N GLU A 13 -1.51 0.41 4.32
CA GLU A 13 -2.02 0.15 5.67
C GLU A 13 -1.54 1.18 6.69
N GLU A 14 -0.25 1.56 6.64
CA GLU A 14 0.31 2.59 7.51
C GLU A 14 -0.41 3.93 7.32
N VAL A 15 -0.56 4.38 6.07
CA VAL A 15 -1.28 5.62 5.73
C VAL A 15 -2.73 5.55 6.21
N CYS A 16 -3.43 4.45 5.95
CA CYS A 16 -4.80 4.26 6.39
C CYS A 16 -4.92 4.36 7.91
N ARG A 17 -4.01 3.73 8.67
CA ARG A 17 -3.99 3.80 10.14
C ARG A 17 -3.80 5.24 10.63
N THR A 18 -2.86 5.98 10.05
CA THR A 18 -2.63 7.39 10.40
C THR A 18 -3.84 8.26 10.09
N GLU A 19 -4.46 8.08 8.93
CA GLU A 19 -5.62 8.87 8.53
C GLU A 19 -6.87 8.50 9.33
N LEU A 20 -7.09 7.23 9.68
CA LEU A 20 -8.15 6.82 10.61
C LEU A 20 -7.99 7.50 11.98
N GLN A 21 -6.78 7.56 12.53
CA GLN A 21 -6.53 8.28 13.79
C GLN A 21 -6.86 9.78 13.68
N ARG A 22 -6.54 10.41 12.54
CA ARG A 22 -6.87 11.81 12.27
C ARG A 22 -8.38 12.02 12.10
N LEU A 23 -9.04 11.12 11.38
CA LEU A 23 -10.48 11.14 11.14
C LEU A 23 -11.26 10.96 12.43
N ARG A 24 -10.87 10.04 13.32
CA ARG A 24 -11.51 9.82 14.61
C ARG A 24 -11.53 11.07 15.50
N ARG A 25 -10.49 11.91 15.42
CA ARG A 25 -10.46 13.20 16.12
C ARG A 25 -11.46 14.20 15.52
N LYS A 26 -11.59 14.22 14.20
CA LYS A 26 -12.49 15.15 13.47
C LYS A 26 -13.96 14.72 13.52
N THR A 27 -14.21 13.42 13.64
CA THR A 27 -15.55 12.81 13.71
C THR A 27 -15.99 12.53 15.15
N ALA A 28 -15.28 13.08 16.15
CA ALA A 28 -15.55 12.85 17.56
C ALA A 28 -16.92 13.39 18.03
N SER A 29 -17.63 14.16 17.21
CA SER A 29 -19.01 14.60 17.45
C SER A 29 -20.08 13.69 16.83
N LEU A 30 -19.70 12.77 15.94
CA LEU A 30 -20.64 11.84 15.29
C LEU A 30 -21.11 10.76 16.26
N ASN A 31 -22.24 10.12 15.97
CA ASN A 31 -22.66 8.94 16.69
C ASN A 31 -21.67 7.79 16.47
N PRO A 32 -21.55 6.83 17.41
CA PRO A 32 -20.63 5.69 17.26
C PRO A 32 -20.82 4.92 15.94
N SER A 33 -22.07 4.67 15.52
CA SER A 33 -22.40 3.98 14.26
C SER A 33 -21.82 4.70 13.04
N ASP A 34 -21.92 6.02 13.00
CA ASP A 34 -21.48 6.82 11.85
C ASP A 34 -19.94 6.84 11.79
N ARG A 35 -19.27 6.79 12.95
CA ARG A 35 -17.80 6.68 13.01
C ARG A 35 -17.34 5.31 12.51
N GLU A 36 -18.03 4.25 12.90
CA GLU A 36 -17.74 2.89 12.43
C GLU A 36 -17.93 2.79 10.91
N GLU A 37 -18.96 3.43 10.35
CA GLU A 37 -19.16 3.48 8.91
C GLU A 37 -18.04 4.25 8.18
N VAL A 38 -17.62 5.40 8.70
CA VAL A 38 -16.48 6.17 8.15
C VAL A 38 -15.17 5.36 8.21
N ASP A 39 -14.92 4.68 9.32
CA ASP A 39 -13.76 3.80 9.48
C ASP A 39 -13.80 2.67 8.44
N ALA A 40 -14.95 2.01 8.26
CA ALA A 40 -15.14 0.94 7.30
C ALA A 40 -14.94 1.41 5.85
N ILE A 41 -15.49 2.56 5.47
CA ILE A 41 -15.31 3.16 4.14
C ILE A 41 -13.82 3.44 3.89
N SER A 42 -13.13 4.02 4.88
CA SER A 42 -11.70 4.36 4.74
C SER A 42 -10.83 3.12 4.53
N VAL A 43 -11.12 2.03 5.24
CA VAL A 43 -10.46 0.73 5.05
C VAL A 43 -10.77 0.15 3.68
N ALA A 44 -12.04 0.13 3.26
CA ALA A 44 -12.47 -0.43 1.99
C ALA A 44 -11.82 0.29 0.79
N VAL A 45 -11.74 1.63 0.84
CA VAL A 45 -11.05 2.44 -0.19
C VAL A 45 -9.56 2.08 -0.26
N THR A 46 -8.90 1.98 0.89
CA THR A 46 -7.47 1.62 0.94
C THR A 46 -7.23 0.24 0.34
N GLN A 47 -8.05 -0.75 0.71
CA GLN A 47 -7.96 -2.12 0.21
C GLN A 47 -8.21 -2.18 -1.30
N ALA A 48 -9.20 -1.44 -1.82
CA ALA A 48 -9.50 -1.39 -3.24
C ALA A 48 -8.33 -0.80 -4.06
N ILE A 49 -7.67 0.24 -3.54
CA ILE A 49 -6.47 0.82 -4.18
C ILE A 49 -5.32 -0.20 -4.19
N ALA A 50 -5.02 -0.81 -3.05
CA ALA A 50 -3.94 -1.79 -2.93
C ALA A 50 -4.15 -3.00 -3.87
N ALA A 51 -5.37 -3.56 -3.90
CA ALA A 51 -5.72 -4.67 -4.79
C ALA A 51 -5.55 -4.31 -6.27
N ARG A 52 -5.86 -3.06 -6.65
CA ARG A 52 -5.67 -2.59 -8.03
C ARG A 52 -4.19 -2.54 -8.42
N PHE A 53 -3.32 -2.10 -7.53
CA PHE A 53 -1.86 -2.13 -7.77
C PHE A 53 -1.34 -3.56 -7.85
N GLU A 54 -1.78 -4.46 -6.97
CA GLU A 54 -1.37 -5.86 -7.01
C GLU A 54 -1.76 -6.52 -8.33
N ALA A 55 -3.01 -6.33 -8.78
CA ALA A 55 -3.46 -6.85 -10.07
C ALA A 55 -2.67 -6.27 -11.25
N ALA A 56 -2.34 -4.97 -11.22
CA ALA A 56 -1.56 -4.34 -12.27
C ALA A 56 -0.10 -4.84 -12.31
N LEU A 57 0.51 -5.06 -11.14
CA LEU A 57 1.87 -5.60 -11.01
C LEU A 57 1.95 -7.07 -11.43
N ALA A 58 0.87 -7.83 -11.30
CA ALA A 58 0.79 -9.21 -11.78
C ALA A 58 0.55 -9.32 -13.30
N GLY A 59 0.19 -8.22 -13.97
CA GLY A 59 -0.15 -8.19 -15.39
C GLY A 59 1.05 -7.99 -16.33
N PRO A 60 0.79 -7.99 -17.66
CA PRO A 60 1.80 -7.65 -18.66
C PRO A 60 2.39 -6.26 -18.41
N GLY A 61 3.71 -6.16 -18.36
CA GLY A 61 4.41 -4.91 -18.03
C GLY A 61 4.60 -4.65 -16.53
N GLY A 62 4.24 -5.61 -15.67
CA GLY A 62 4.41 -5.53 -14.21
C GLY A 62 5.84 -5.19 -13.75
N ALA A 63 6.86 -5.64 -14.47
CA ALA A 63 8.27 -5.31 -14.17
C ALA A 63 8.58 -3.81 -14.32
N ASN A 64 8.14 -3.18 -15.41
CA ASN A 64 8.32 -1.74 -15.62
C ASN A 64 7.46 -0.93 -14.62
N LEU A 65 6.23 -1.38 -14.36
CA LEU A 65 5.38 -0.75 -13.35
C LEU A 65 6.00 -0.85 -11.95
N SER A 66 6.64 -1.97 -11.61
CA SER A 66 7.33 -2.16 -10.32
C SER A 66 8.40 -1.10 -10.09
N GLU A 67 9.23 -0.80 -11.09
CA GLU A 67 10.27 0.25 -10.97
C GLU A 67 9.68 1.65 -10.80
N ILE A 68 8.64 1.98 -11.59
CA ILE A 68 7.95 3.28 -11.49
C ILE A 68 7.34 3.45 -10.09
N VAL A 69 6.67 2.41 -9.61
CA VAL A 69 5.98 2.44 -8.32
C VAL A 69 6.97 2.47 -7.15
N ALA A 70 8.07 1.71 -7.23
CA ALA A 70 9.16 1.80 -6.26
C ALA A 70 9.69 3.25 -6.11
N ARG A 71 9.86 3.95 -7.23
CA ARG A 71 10.31 5.36 -7.23
C ARG A 71 9.26 6.32 -6.68
N LEU A 72 8.00 6.17 -7.09
CA LEU A 72 6.90 7.07 -6.66
C LEU A 72 6.64 6.99 -5.16
N PHE A 73 6.73 5.79 -4.59
CA PHE A 73 6.43 5.55 -3.18
C PHE A 73 7.68 5.46 -2.29
N ALA A 74 8.87 5.70 -2.86
CA ALA A 74 10.17 5.58 -2.18
C ALA A 74 10.34 4.24 -1.46
N VAL A 75 9.90 3.16 -2.11
CA VAL A 75 9.96 1.79 -1.59
C VAL A 75 11.19 1.11 -2.19
N ALA A 76 12.05 0.53 -1.37
CA ALA A 76 13.24 -0.16 -1.85
C ALA A 76 12.85 -1.36 -2.73
N PRO A 77 13.41 -1.51 -3.94
CA PRO A 77 13.33 -2.77 -4.66
C PRO A 77 14.06 -3.82 -3.82
N ASP A 78 13.46 -5.00 -3.68
CA ASP A 78 14.00 -6.10 -2.88
C ASP A 78 15.47 -6.38 -3.27
N GLU A 79 16.40 -6.16 -2.33
CA GLU A 79 17.83 -6.33 -2.54
C GLU A 79 18.23 -7.80 -2.71
N SER A 80 17.32 -8.75 -2.47
CA SER A 80 17.57 -10.19 -2.63
C SER A 80 17.75 -10.65 -4.09
N ILE A 81 17.54 -9.78 -5.08
CA ILE A 81 17.73 -10.09 -6.52
C ILE A 81 19.15 -9.74 -7.01
N ARG A 82 19.99 -9.12 -6.18
CA ARG A 82 21.42 -8.95 -6.51
C ARG A 82 22.19 -10.19 -6.09
N GLU A 83 22.27 -11.19 -6.96
CA GLU A 83 23.29 -12.24 -6.80
C GLU A 83 24.67 -11.58 -6.65
N PRO A 84 25.52 -12.04 -5.71
CA PRO A 84 26.88 -11.56 -5.64
C PRO A 84 27.58 -12.00 -6.92
N LEU A 85 28.08 -11.05 -7.70
CA LEU A 85 28.99 -11.34 -8.81
C LEU A 85 30.12 -12.21 -8.26
N GLY A 86 30.08 -13.49 -8.59
CA GLY A 86 31.13 -14.45 -8.31
C GLY A 86 32.43 -13.91 -8.90
N VAL A 87 33.35 -13.54 -8.01
CA VAL A 87 34.72 -13.21 -8.38
C VAL A 87 35.42 -14.55 -8.59
N ASN A 88 35.69 -14.89 -9.85
CA ASN A 88 36.69 -15.89 -10.21
C ASN A 88 38.09 -15.41 -9.82
#